data_AF-A0A535UKD7-F1
#
_entry.id   AF-A0A535UKD7-F1
#
_cell.length_a   1.000
_cell.length_b   1.000
_cell.length_c   1.000
_cell.angle_alpha   90.00
_cell.angle_beta   90.00
_cell.angle_gamma   90.00
#
_symmetry.space_group_name_H-M   'P 1'
#
loop_
_entity.id
_entity.type
_entity.pdbx_description
1 polymer ?
#
loop_
_entity_poly.entity_id
_entity_poly.type
_entity_poly.pdbx_seq_one_letter_code
_entity_poly.pdbx_strand_id
1 'polypeptide(L)'
;MIKVGVTMPGRIEDAGDFLADVRALEAAGAEMIGLDGDGPEQWTILGAIAATTERVRLRTTGAEPGALRTLSRGRAVVGAPDGETWIEIAMPADREAWAAALRDHESAGATGVIVPWDARLLDLLRNPEPDDRSDLLMSTG
;
A
#
# COMPACT_ATOMS: atom_id res chain seq x y z
N MET A 1 -13.08 8.21 2.16
CA MET A 1 -11.65 8.07 1.86
C MET A 1 -11.39 6.62 1.53
N ILE A 2 -11.08 6.35 0.27
CA ILE A 2 -10.74 5.02 -0.23
C ILE A 2 -9.40 4.55 0.36
N LYS A 3 -9.29 3.25 0.67
CA LYS A 3 -8.08 2.65 1.25
C LYS A 3 -7.00 2.45 0.18
N VAL A 4 -5.73 2.37 0.59
CA VAL A 4 -4.62 2.13 -0.34
C VAL A 4 -3.84 0.88 0.05
N GLY A 5 -3.67 0.01 -0.93
CA GLY A 5 -2.84 -1.18 -0.87
C GLY A 5 -1.66 -1.02 -1.82
N VAL A 6 -0.56 -1.70 -1.52
CA VAL A 6 0.68 -1.61 -2.31
C VAL A 6 1.16 -3.01 -2.68
N THR A 7 1.45 -3.23 -3.95
CA THR A 7 2.16 -4.44 -4.40
C THR A 7 3.64 -4.12 -4.46
N MET A 8 4.41 -4.70 -3.54
CA MET A 8 5.87 -4.60 -3.50
C MET A 8 6.52 -5.62 -4.46
N PRO A 9 7.75 -5.36 -4.93
CA PRO A 9 8.48 -6.34 -5.72
C PRO A 9 8.62 -7.66 -4.96
N GLY A 10 8.40 -8.78 -5.64
CA GLY A 10 8.53 -10.13 -5.08
C GLY A 10 9.97 -10.60 -4.88
N ARG A 11 10.97 -9.72 -5.09
CA ARG A 11 12.40 -9.99 -4.93
C ARG A 11 13.04 -8.87 -4.15
N ILE A 12 14.00 -9.23 -3.30
CA ILE A 12 14.76 -8.29 -2.48
C ILE A 12 16.17 -8.19 -3.05
N GLU A 13 16.56 -7.00 -3.51
CA GLU A 13 17.95 -6.69 -3.89
C GLU A 13 18.76 -6.26 -2.65
N ASP A 14 18.18 -5.35 -1.86
CA ASP A 14 18.70 -4.93 -0.56
C ASP A 14 17.60 -5.06 0.51
N ALA A 15 17.86 -5.86 1.55
CA ALA A 15 16.87 -6.12 2.59
C ALA A 15 16.65 -4.93 3.53
N GLY A 16 17.67 -4.09 3.75
CA GLY A 16 17.58 -2.92 4.60
C GLY A 16 16.66 -1.88 3.98
N ASP A 17 16.90 -1.55 2.70
CA ASP A 17 16.10 -0.58 1.96
C ASP A 17 14.66 -1.10 1.78
N PHE A 18 14.49 -2.37 1.37
CA PHE A 18 13.17 -2.96 1.18
C PHE A 18 12.31 -2.90 2.46
N LEU A 19 12.87 -3.26 3.61
CA LEU A 19 12.13 -3.24 4.88
C LEU A 19 11.94 -1.82 5.42
N ALA A 20 12.82 -0.88 5.09
CA ALA A 20 12.62 0.53 5.39
C ALA A 20 11.42 1.10 4.59
N ASP A 21 11.32 0.77 3.31
CA ASP A 21 10.20 1.18 2.45
C ASP A 21 8.87 0.61 2.93
N VAL A 22 8.84 -0.68 3.29
CA VAL A 22 7.65 -1.34 3.88
C VAL A 22 7.18 -0.61 5.14
N ARG A 23 8.10 -0.24 6.04
CA ARG A 23 7.77 0.52 7.26
C ARG A 23 7.32 1.94 6.94
N ALA A 24 7.93 2.57 5.94
CA ALA A 24 7.55 3.90 5.49
C ALA A 24 6.13 3.90 4.90
N LEU A 25 5.76 2.86 4.14
CA LEU A 25 4.41 2.65 3.61
C LEU A 25 3.39 2.48 4.73
N GLU A 26 3.67 1.61 5.70
CA GLU A 26 2.79 1.43 6.87
C GLU A 26 2.61 2.77 7.63
N ALA A 27 3.71 3.50 7.87
CA ALA A 27 3.66 4.79 8.53
C ALA A 27 2.91 5.87 7.71
N ALA A 28 2.95 5.75 6.38
CA ALA A 28 2.22 6.63 5.47
C ALA A 28 0.73 6.25 5.32
N GLY A 29 0.27 5.19 5.98
CA GLY A 29 -1.14 4.79 6.00
C GLY A 29 -1.52 3.77 4.92
N ALA A 30 -0.56 3.05 4.35
CA ALA A 30 -0.88 1.88 3.52
C ALA A 30 -1.66 0.85 4.38
N GLU A 31 -2.84 0.47 3.90
CA GLU A 31 -3.74 -0.45 4.59
C GLU A 31 -3.34 -1.92 4.34
N MET A 32 -2.76 -2.20 3.18
CA MET A 32 -2.43 -3.55 2.73
C MET A 32 -1.13 -3.57 1.93
N ILE A 33 -0.28 -4.57 2.15
CA ILE A 33 0.92 -4.82 1.35
C ILE A 33 0.86 -6.25 0.80
N GLY A 34 1.04 -6.38 -0.52
CA GLY A 34 1.24 -7.64 -1.22
C GLY A 34 2.60 -7.71 -1.89
N LEU A 35 2.89 -8.86 -2.51
CA LEU A 35 4.10 -9.07 -3.30
C LEU A 35 3.75 -9.50 -4.72
N ASP A 36 4.61 -9.15 -5.67
CA ASP A 36 4.56 -9.76 -7.00
C ASP A 36 4.90 -11.26 -6.93
N GLY A 37 4.15 -12.04 -7.69
CA GLY A 37 4.33 -13.48 -7.80
C GLY A 37 3.79 -14.27 -6.60
N ASP A 38 4.05 -15.57 -6.63
CA ASP A 38 3.67 -16.51 -5.58
C ASP A 38 4.78 -17.55 -5.38
N GLY A 39 4.80 -18.15 -4.19
CA GLY A 39 5.72 -19.23 -3.87
C GLY A 39 6.44 -19.11 -2.53
N PRO A 40 7.37 -20.05 -2.24
CA PRO A 40 8.10 -20.10 -0.98
C PRO A 40 8.93 -18.85 -0.66
N GLU A 41 9.47 -18.20 -1.68
CA GLU A 41 10.24 -16.97 -1.53
C GLU A 41 9.35 -15.83 -1.03
N GLN A 42 8.18 -15.63 -1.63
CA GLN A 42 7.18 -14.65 -1.20
C GLN A 42 6.71 -14.89 0.24
N TRP A 43 6.57 -16.15 0.67
CA TRP A 43 6.25 -16.46 2.07
C TRP A 43 7.36 -16.02 3.03
N THR A 44 8.61 -16.17 2.62
CA THR A 44 9.77 -15.73 3.41
C THR A 44 9.77 -14.20 3.54
N ILE A 45 9.55 -13.49 2.43
CA ILE A 45 9.48 -12.03 2.41
C ILE A 45 8.28 -11.53 3.23
N LEU A 46 7.09 -12.12 3.07
CA LEU A 46 5.91 -11.79 3.87
C LEU A 46 6.13 -12.02 5.36
N GLY A 47 6.89 -13.05 5.74
CA GLY A 47 7.31 -13.28 7.12
C GLY A 47 8.18 -12.14 7.66
N ALA A 48 9.12 -11.63 6.86
CA ALA A 48 9.95 -10.48 7.23
C ALA A 48 9.12 -9.19 7.33
N ILE A 49 8.20 -8.95 6.40
CA ILE A 49 7.24 -7.83 6.45
C ILE A 49 6.39 -7.94 7.72
N ALA A 50 5.85 -9.12 8.01
CA ALA A 50 5.04 -9.38 9.20
C ALA A 50 5.78 -9.06 10.50
N ALA A 51 7.07 -9.43 10.58
CA ALA A 51 7.91 -9.19 11.75
C ALA A 51 8.33 -7.72 11.92
N THR A 52 8.26 -6.91 10.86
CA THR A 52 8.74 -5.52 10.85
C THR A 52 7.63 -4.47 10.82
N THR A 53 6.37 -4.93 10.73
CA THR A 53 5.15 -4.10 10.67
C THR A 53 4.17 -4.51 11.76
N GLU A 54 3.24 -3.62 12.13
CA GLU A 54 2.32 -3.87 13.24
C GLU A 54 0.83 -3.86 12.87
N ARG A 55 0.46 -3.13 11.82
CA ARG A 55 -0.92 -2.75 11.48
C ARG A 55 -1.31 -3.15 10.07
N VAL A 56 -0.41 -3.00 9.10
CA VAL A 56 -0.72 -3.21 7.68
C VAL A 56 -1.20 -4.65 7.42
N ARG A 57 -2.23 -4.84 6.60
CA ARG A 57 -2.66 -6.18 6.19
C ARG A 57 -1.66 -6.78 5.20
N LEU A 58 -1.51 -8.10 5.22
CA LEU A 58 -0.60 -8.81 4.32
C LEU A 58 -1.41 -9.55 3.25
N ARG A 59 -1.38 -9.07 2.02
CA ARG A 59 -2.08 -9.71 0.90
C ARG A 59 -1.33 -10.97 0.49
N THR A 60 -2.04 -12.07 0.39
CA THR A 60 -1.53 -13.36 -0.06
C THR A 60 -2.35 -13.88 -1.24
N THR A 61 -1.76 -14.78 -2.04
CA THR A 61 -2.41 -15.39 -3.22
C THR A 61 -2.98 -16.78 -2.94
N GLY A 62 -2.76 -17.33 -1.74
CA GLY A 62 -3.16 -18.69 -1.42
C GLY A 62 -3.16 -19.01 0.07
N ALA A 63 -3.23 -20.31 0.37
CA ALA A 63 -3.30 -20.81 1.75
C ALA A 63 -2.06 -20.39 2.55
N GLU A 64 -2.32 -19.61 3.61
CA GLU A 64 -1.29 -19.07 4.48
C GLU A 64 -0.57 -20.17 5.28
N PRO A 65 0.78 -20.22 5.27
CA PRO A 65 1.53 -21.07 6.18
C PRO A 65 1.25 -20.70 7.65
N GLY A 66 1.15 -21.70 8.54
CA GLY A 66 0.85 -21.45 9.97
C GLY A 66 1.85 -20.54 10.69
N ALA A 67 3.12 -20.55 10.27
CA ALA A 67 4.14 -19.63 10.78
C ALA A 67 3.83 -18.17 10.41
N LEU A 68 3.37 -17.91 9.19
CA LEU A 68 2.98 -16.56 8.75
C LEU A 68 1.79 -16.07 9.57
N ARG A 69 0.83 -16.93 9.92
CA ARG A 69 -0.30 -16.56 10.79
C ARG A 69 0.15 -16.04 12.15
N THR A 70 1.16 -16.70 12.69
CA THR A 70 1.75 -16.33 13.99
C THR A 70 2.51 -15.01 13.90
N LEU A 71 3.35 -14.84 12.88
CA LEU A 71 4.13 -13.61 12.66
C LEU A 71 3.22 -12.41 12.33
N SER A 72 2.22 -12.62 11.47
CA SER A 72 1.28 -11.59 11.04
C SER A 72 0.25 -11.25 12.12
N ARG A 73 0.13 -12.08 13.17
CA ARG A 73 -0.92 -11.99 14.20
C ARG A 73 -2.32 -11.97 13.59
N GLY A 74 -2.51 -12.72 12.51
CA GLY A 74 -3.79 -12.81 11.78
C GLY A 74 -4.09 -11.65 10.82
N ARG A 75 -3.09 -10.83 10.47
CA ARG A 75 -3.25 -9.73 9.48
C ARG A 75 -3.18 -10.20 8.02
N ALA A 76 -2.91 -11.48 7.76
CA ALA A 76 -2.88 -12.00 6.39
C ALA A 76 -4.30 -12.14 5.81
N VAL A 77 -4.47 -11.72 4.56
CA VAL A 77 -5.72 -11.75 3.80
C VAL A 77 -5.45 -12.34 2.41
N VAL A 78 -6.27 -13.30 1.98
CA VAL A 78 -6.16 -13.91 0.66
C VAL A 78 -6.88 -13.04 -0.35
N GLY A 79 -6.15 -12.47 -1.32
CA GLY A 79 -6.71 -11.59 -2.34
C GLY A 79 -7.15 -10.23 -1.78
N ALA A 80 -8.37 -10.15 -1.26
CA ALA A 80 -8.96 -8.95 -0.66
C ALA A 80 -9.78 -9.31 0.59
N PRO A 81 -9.92 -8.39 1.56
CA PRO A 81 -10.79 -8.59 2.72
C PRO A 81 -12.26 -8.81 2.33
N ASP A 82 -12.96 -9.64 3.10
CA ASP A 82 -14.38 -9.93 2.87
C ASP A 82 -15.24 -8.67 2.91
N GLY A 83 -16.09 -8.50 1.89
CA GLY A 83 -17.00 -7.36 1.77
C GLY A 83 -16.33 -6.06 1.31
N GLU A 84 -15.04 -6.07 0.99
CA GLU A 84 -14.33 -4.92 0.43
C GLU A 84 -14.05 -5.12 -1.07
N THR A 85 -14.28 -4.09 -1.87
CA THR A 85 -13.96 -4.10 -3.31
C THR A 85 -12.63 -3.38 -3.53
N TRP A 86 -11.61 -4.10 -3.99
CA TRP A 86 -10.27 -3.56 -4.23
C TRP A 86 -9.93 -3.59 -5.72
N ILE A 87 -9.46 -2.46 -6.25
CA ILE A 87 -9.16 -2.30 -7.68
C ILE A 87 -7.66 -2.07 -7.87
N GLU A 88 -7.02 -2.90 -8.70
CA GLU A 88 -5.64 -2.67 -9.12
C GLU A 88 -5.58 -1.53 -10.14
N ILE A 89 -4.72 -0.54 -9.88
CA ILE A 89 -4.52 0.62 -10.75
C ILE A 89 -3.04 0.80 -11.06
N ALA A 90 -2.74 1.44 -12.19
CA ALA A 90 -1.37 1.84 -12.49
C ALA A 90 -0.90 2.95 -11.54
N MET A 91 0.42 3.08 -11.39
CA MET A 91 1.02 4.18 -10.63
C MET A 91 0.60 5.53 -11.26
N PRO A 92 0.03 6.47 -10.48
CA PRO A 92 -0.36 7.77 -11.01
C PRO A 92 0.82 8.55 -11.56
N ALA A 93 0.54 9.41 -12.55
CA ALA A 93 1.56 10.32 -13.09
C ALA A 93 1.99 11.38 -12.05
N ASP A 94 1.01 11.95 -11.33
CA ASP A 94 1.17 13.05 -10.39
C ASP A 94 0.06 13.06 -9.32
N ARG A 95 0.08 14.08 -8.44
CA ARG A 95 -0.90 14.26 -7.36
C ARG A 95 -2.33 14.51 -7.86
N GLU A 96 -2.50 15.20 -8.99
CA GLU A 96 -3.82 15.48 -9.55
C GLU A 96 -4.45 14.19 -10.08
N ALA A 97 -3.67 13.41 -10.85
CA ALA A 97 -4.07 12.08 -11.32
C ALA A 97 -4.36 11.13 -10.16
N TRP A 98 -3.59 11.21 -9.07
CA TRP A 98 -3.85 10.44 -7.84
C TRP A 98 -5.20 10.80 -7.22
N ALA A 99 -5.44 12.09 -6.94
CA ALA A 99 -6.68 12.56 -6.34
C ALA A 99 -7.90 12.28 -7.24
N ALA A 100 -7.75 12.37 -8.56
CA ALA A 100 -8.79 11.99 -9.52
C ALA A 100 -9.08 10.49 -9.47
N ALA A 101 -8.05 9.64 -9.55
CA ALA A 101 -8.21 8.19 -9.50
C ALA A 101 -8.90 7.74 -8.19
N LEU A 102 -8.51 8.27 -7.04
CA LEU A 102 -9.15 7.93 -5.77
C LEU A 102 -10.64 8.29 -5.75
N ARG A 103 -11.01 9.50 -6.22
CA ARG A 103 -12.41 9.95 -6.28
C ARG A 103 -13.25 9.13 -7.26
N ASP A 104 -12.71 8.81 -8.43
CA ASP A 104 -13.40 8.04 -9.46
C ASP A 104 -13.70 6.62 -8.97
N HIS A 105 -12.72 5.95 -8.34
CA HIS A 105 -12.90 4.61 -7.81
C HIS A 105 -13.80 4.59 -6.58
N GLU A 106 -13.72 5.59 -5.69
CA GLU A 106 -14.65 5.74 -4.57
C GLU A 106 -16.09 5.93 -5.06
N SER A 107 -16.29 6.76 -6.10
CA SER A 107 -17.60 6.98 -6.73
C SER A 107 -18.15 5.74 -7.44
N ALA A 108 -17.26 4.87 -7.94
CA ALA A 108 -17.60 3.58 -8.51
C ALA A 108 -17.88 2.49 -7.45
N GLY A 109 -17.76 2.81 -6.16
CA GLY A 109 -18.03 1.90 -5.04
C GLY A 109 -16.85 1.03 -4.62
N ALA A 110 -15.62 1.35 -5.06
CA ALA A 110 -14.43 0.68 -4.56
C ALA A 110 -14.16 1.07 -3.10
N THR A 111 -13.78 0.09 -2.29
CA THR A 111 -13.35 0.29 -0.90
C THR A 111 -11.87 0.62 -0.80
N GLY A 112 -11.08 0.14 -1.77
CA GLY A 112 -9.64 0.40 -1.83
C GLY A 112 -9.08 0.31 -3.25
N VAL A 113 -7.90 0.89 -3.44
CA VAL A 113 -7.08 0.71 -4.64
C VAL A 113 -5.78 0.01 -4.28
N ILE A 114 -5.24 -0.78 -5.22
CA ILE A 114 -3.93 -1.42 -5.09
C ILE A 114 -3.03 -0.84 -6.17
N VAL A 115 -1.87 -0.32 -5.77
CA VAL A 115 -0.91 0.34 -6.66
C VAL A 115 0.41 -0.41 -6.61
N PRO A 116 1.12 -0.63 -7.74
CA PRO A 116 2.49 -1.13 -7.69
C PRO A 116 3.41 -0.16 -6.96
N TRP A 117 4.41 -0.69 -6.26
CA TRP A 117 5.42 0.10 -5.57
C TRP A 117 6.21 1.00 -6.54
N ASP A 118 6.33 2.26 -6.15
CA ASP A 118 7.19 3.27 -6.76
C ASP A 118 7.56 4.23 -5.62
N ALA A 119 8.82 4.68 -5.54
CA ALA A 119 9.28 5.57 -4.47
C ALA A 119 8.44 6.86 -4.36
N ARG A 120 7.85 7.33 -5.46
CA ARG A 120 6.95 8.50 -5.50
C ARG A 120 5.65 8.27 -4.72
N LEU A 121 5.25 7.03 -4.49
CA LEU A 121 4.02 6.69 -3.77
C LEU A 121 4.05 7.18 -2.32
N LEU A 122 5.21 7.17 -1.67
CA LEU A 122 5.34 7.69 -0.29
C LEU A 122 4.99 9.18 -0.21
N ASP A 123 5.32 9.97 -1.22
CA ASP A 123 4.95 11.40 -1.27
C ASP A 123 3.43 11.55 -1.43
N LEU A 124 2.83 10.78 -2.33
CA LEU A 124 1.38 10.79 -2.57
C LEU A 124 0.56 10.38 -1.35
N LEU A 125 1.06 9.43 -0.55
CA LEU A 125 0.39 8.97 0.66
C LEU A 125 0.51 9.97 1.81
N ARG A 126 1.68 10.64 1.93
CA ARG A 126 1.93 11.62 3.01
C ARG A 126 1.25 12.96 2.74
N ASN A 127 1.12 13.36 1.48
CA ASN A 127 0.50 14.62 1.09
C ASN A 127 -0.52 14.40 -0.04
N PRO A 128 -1.74 13.92 0.29
CA PRO A 128 -2.74 13.55 -0.70
C PRO A 128 -3.44 14.75 -1.35
N GLU A 129 -3.41 15.92 -0.72
CA GLU A 129 -4.01 17.14 -1.26
C GLU A 129 -3.02 17.87 -2.19
N PRO A 130 -3.50 18.51 -3.28
CA PRO A 130 -2.68 19.44 -4.03
C PRO A 130 -2.27 20.61 -3.11
N ASP A 131 -1.05 21.14 -3.30
CA ASP A 131 -0.54 22.26 -2.50
C ASP A 131 -1.49 23.47 -2.59
N ASP A 132 -2.36 23.64 -1.59
CA ASP A 132 -3.27 24.78 -1.48
C ASP A 132 -2.50 25.99 -0.92
N ARG A 133 -1.67 26.61 -1.77
CA ARG A 133 -0.88 27.81 -1.44
C ARG A 133 -1.70 29.10 -1.56
N SER A 134 -2.99 29.01 -1.29
CA SER A 134 -3.91 30.16 -1.25
C SER A 134 -3.53 31.15 -0.14
N ASP A 135 -2.82 30.70 0.90
CA ASP A 135 -2.28 31.49 2.00
C ASP A 135 -1.14 32.44 1.57
N LEU A 136 -0.32 32.04 0.59
CA LEU A 136 0.77 32.85 0.04
C LEU A 136 0.32 34.06 -0.78
N LEU A 137 -0.95 34.10 -1.20
CA LEU A 137 -1.54 35.23 -1.92
C LEU A 137 -2.02 36.36 -0.98
N MET A 138 -2.07 36.13 0.34
CA MET A 138 -2.55 37.13 1.32
C MET A 138 -1.44 38.10 1.80
N SER A 139 -0.17 37.86 1.48
CA SER A 139 0.96 38.64 2.01
C SER A 139 1.42 39.81 1.14
N THR A 140 0.76 40.11 0.01
CA THR A 140 1.10 41.28 -0.84
C THR A 140 0.16 42.47 -0.66
N GLY A 141 -0.54 42.56 0.47
CA GLY A 141 -1.39 43.70 0.86
C GLY A 141 -0.62 44.82 1.55
#